data_AF-A0A1T2XA64-F1
#
_entry.id   AF-A0A1T2XA64-F1
#
_cell.length_a   1.000
_cell.length_b   1.000
_cell.length_c   1.000
_cell.angle_alpha   90.00
_cell.angle_beta   90.00
_cell.angle_gamma   90.00
#
_symmetry.space_group_name_H-M   'P 1'
#
loop_
_entity.id
_entity.type
_entity.pdbx_description
1 polymer ?
#
loop_
_entity_poly.entity_id
_entity_poly.type
_entity_poly.pdbx_seq_one_letter_code
_entity_poly.pdbx_strand_id
1 'polypeptide(L)'
;MELGKRLIYDSQTGKILNGTFEEMAGSLQEGLRPLEIDFIDLPYGYAENNFRLASAYHIDVTKPKDAPIVERIVIDGYVPQVPTEADRIKELEDQLLMQENEKVGGIL
;
A
#
# COMPACT_ATOMS: atom_id res chain seq x y z
N MET A 1 3.34 -3.89 24.75
CA MET A 1 2.00 -3.85 24.12
C MET A 1 2.22 -3.42 22.69
N GLU A 2 1.77 -4.23 21.73
CA GLU A 2 1.93 -3.96 20.32
C GLU A 2 0.59 -3.51 19.76
N LEU A 3 0.55 -2.31 19.16
CA LEU A 3 -0.65 -1.71 18.59
C LEU A 3 -0.40 -1.46 17.10
N GLY A 4 -1.30 -1.91 16.26
CA GLY A 4 -1.23 -1.62 14.83
C GLY A 4 -1.74 -0.23 14.49
N LYS A 5 -1.81 0.05 13.20
CA LYS A 5 -2.19 1.36 12.68
C LYS A 5 -3.71 1.53 12.71
N ARG A 6 -4.19 2.68 13.15
CA ARG A 6 -5.60 3.08 12.97
C ARG A 6 -5.77 3.84 11.66
N LEU A 7 -6.70 3.38 10.83
CA LEU A 7 -7.12 4.07 9.62
C LEU A 7 -8.41 4.80 9.92
N ILE A 8 -8.44 6.12 9.71
CA ILE A 8 -9.62 6.95 9.86
C ILE A 8 -10.06 7.35 8.46
N TYR A 9 -11.36 7.20 8.18
CA TYR A 9 -11.90 7.40 6.84
C TYR A 9 -13.29 8.01 6.90
N ASP A 10 -13.71 8.59 5.77
CA ASP A 10 -15.07 9.08 5.55
C ASP A 10 -16.04 7.89 5.44
N SER A 11 -17.05 7.83 6.32
CA SER A 11 -17.97 6.69 6.39
C SER A 11 -18.84 6.53 5.14
N GLN A 12 -18.99 7.58 4.32
CA GLN A 12 -19.83 7.59 3.13
C GLN A 12 -19.04 7.30 1.85
N THR A 13 -17.80 7.76 1.78
CA THR A 13 -16.99 7.65 0.56
C THR A 13 -15.86 6.64 0.66
N GLY A 14 -15.47 6.23 1.88
CA GLY A 14 -14.34 5.33 2.09
C GLY A 14 -12.97 6.01 2.04
N LYS A 15 -12.94 7.32 1.77
CA LYS A 15 -11.70 8.07 1.61
C LYS A 15 -10.92 8.15 2.91
N ILE A 16 -9.64 7.82 2.86
CA ILE A 16 -8.73 7.91 4.03
C ILE A 16 -8.48 9.38 4.38
N LEU A 17 -8.57 9.68 5.67
CA LEU A 17 -8.41 11.02 6.27
C LEU A 17 -7.14 11.13 7.12
N ASN A 18 -6.32 10.08 7.18
CA ASN A 18 -5.04 10.12 7.90
C ASN A 18 -4.17 11.25 7.32
N GLY A 19 -3.81 12.21 8.18
CA GLY A 19 -3.01 13.38 7.78
C GLY A 19 -3.82 14.60 7.31
N THR A 20 -5.15 14.53 7.30
CA THR A 20 -6.02 15.67 6.93
C THR A 20 -6.66 16.36 8.14
N PHE A 21 -6.25 16.00 9.36
CA PHE A 21 -6.80 16.52 10.62
C PHE A 21 -6.03 17.72 11.19
N GLU A 22 -4.97 18.17 10.52
CA GLU A 22 -4.19 19.34 10.94
C GLU A 22 -4.89 20.66 10.59
N GLU A 23 -4.40 21.76 11.16
CA GLU A 23 -4.89 23.10 10.82
C GLU A 23 -4.51 23.43 9.37
N MET A 24 -5.51 23.80 8.56
CA MET A 24 -5.30 24.18 7.17
C MET A 24 -5.85 25.59 6.93
N ALA A 25 -5.12 26.39 6.15
CA ALA A 25 -5.55 27.70 5.70
C ALA A 25 -5.73 27.71 4.18
N GLY A 26 -6.79 28.36 3.70
CA GLY A 26 -7.13 28.44 2.28
C GLY A 26 -8.52 27.90 1.98
N SER A 27 -8.79 27.64 0.70
CA SER A 27 -10.07 27.06 0.26
C SER A 27 -10.19 25.63 0.75
N LEU A 28 -11.30 25.30 1.39
CA LEU A 28 -11.61 23.93 1.79
C LEU A 28 -11.72 23.06 0.53
N GLN A 29 -10.81 22.10 0.37
CA GLN A 29 -10.98 21.06 -0.64
C GLN A 29 -12.14 20.15 -0.21
N GLU A 30 -13.05 19.87 -1.14
CA GLU A 30 -14.19 18.99 -0.87
C GLU A 30 -13.74 17.61 -0.36
N GLY A 31 -14.46 17.11 0.64
CA GLY A 31 -14.17 15.81 1.26
C GLY A 31 -12.97 15.78 2.21
N LEU A 32 -12.46 16.92 2.70
CA LEU A 32 -11.50 16.98 3.82
C LEU A 32 -12.19 16.98 5.20
N ARG A 33 -13.43 17.46 5.27
CA ARG A 33 -14.28 17.44 6.48
C ARG A 33 -15.61 16.75 6.16
N PRO A 34 -15.65 15.42 6.15
CA PRO A 34 -16.91 14.71 6.00
C PRO A 34 -17.79 14.90 7.23
N LEU A 35 -19.09 14.71 7.04
CA LEU A 35 -20.09 14.83 8.11
C LEU A 35 -19.94 13.69 9.13
N GLU A 36 -19.53 12.53 8.66
CA GLU A 36 -19.37 11.32 9.45
C GLU A 36 -18.00 10.68 9.16
N ILE A 37 -17.34 10.23 10.22
CA ILE A 37 -16.05 9.54 10.16
C ILE A 37 -16.16 8.18 10.84
N ASP A 38 -15.37 7.24 10.37
CA ASP A 38 -15.26 5.91 10.96
C ASP A 38 -13.80 5.45 10.98
N PHE A 39 -13.52 4.34 11.66
CA PHE A 39 -12.15 3.85 11.80
C PHE A 39 -12.04 2.33 11.71
N ILE A 40 -10.87 1.88 11.26
CA ILE A 40 -10.43 0.48 11.30
C ILE A 40 -9.12 0.42 12.07
N ASP A 41 -9.08 -0.47 13.07
CA ASP A 41 -7.85 -0.80 13.78
C ASP A 41 -7.20 -2.01 13.12
N LEU A 42 -6.00 -1.80 12.56
CA LEU A 42 -5.19 -2.88 12.03
C LEU A 42 -4.48 -3.62 13.16
N PRO A 43 -4.27 -4.94 13.04
CA PRO A 43 -3.39 -5.66 13.95
C PRO A 43 -1.94 -5.16 13.79
N TYR A 44 -1.13 -5.33 14.84
CA TYR A 44 0.29 -4.97 14.76
C TYR A 44 0.98 -5.76 13.66
N GLY A 45 1.79 -5.06 12.87
CA GLY A 45 2.53 -5.67 11.76
C GLY A 45 1.68 -6.04 10.54
N TYR A 46 0.41 -5.66 10.46
CA TYR A 46 -0.48 -5.95 9.32
C TYR A 46 0.22 -5.71 7.97
N ALA A 47 0.25 -6.77 7.15
CA ALA A 47 0.91 -6.78 5.84
C ALA A 47 0.09 -7.54 4.79
N GLU A 48 -1.15 -7.92 5.13
CA GLU A 48 -2.05 -8.58 4.18
C GLU A 48 -2.32 -7.67 2.98
N ASN A 49 -2.56 -8.26 1.81
CA ASN A 49 -2.65 -7.57 0.52
C ASN A 49 -1.45 -6.66 0.19
N ASN A 50 -0.25 -6.94 0.73
CA ASN A 50 0.92 -6.07 0.56
C ASN A 50 0.66 -4.62 1.01
N PHE A 51 -0.20 -4.43 2.02
CA PHE A 51 -0.59 -3.10 2.51
C PHE A 51 0.60 -2.21 2.89
N ARG A 52 1.74 -2.80 3.30
CA ARG A 52 2.98 -2.06 3.58
C ARG A 52 3.54 -1.31 2.36
N LEU A 53 3.24 -1.79 1.17
CA LEU A 53 3.67 -1.21 -0.11
C LEU A 53 2.57 -0.36 -0.75
N ALA A 54 1.41 -0.20 -0.12
CA ALA A 54 0.31 0.57 -0.68
C ALA A 54 0.67 2.07 -0.67
N SER A 55 0.62 2.70 -1.84
CA SER A 55 0.78 4.15 -2.02
C SER A 55 -0.57 4.88 -1.96
N ALA A 56 -1.62 4.25 -2.47
CA ALA A 56 -2.98 4.74 -2.45
C ALA A 56 -3.95 3.61 -2.09
N TYR A 57 -4.87 3.89 -1.19
CA TYR A 57 -5.88 2.93 -0.73
C TYR A 57 -7.09 3.67 -0.17
N HIS A 58 -8.25 3.02 -0.22
CA HIS A 58 -9.50 3.47 0.39
C HIS A 58 -10.23 2.31 1.07
N ILE A 59 -11.26 2.62 1.85
CA ILE A 59 -12.12 1.63 2.50
C ILE A 59 -13.36 1.40 1.66
N ASP A 60 -13.66 0.16 1.31
CA ASP A 60 -14.93 -0.20 0.69
C ASP A 60 -16.06 -0.10 1.73
N VAL A 61 -16.86 0.95 1.62
CA VAL A 61 -18.02 1.23 2.48
C VAL A 61 -19.25 0.40 2.12
N THR A 62 -19.23 -0.32 1.00
CA THR A 62 -20.33 -1.23 0.63
C THR A 62 -20.31 -2.51 1.46
N LYS A 63 -19.15 -2.84 2.02
CA LYS A 63 -18.96 -4.00 2.89
C LYS A 63 -19.43 -3.67 4.31
N PRO A 64 -20.08 -4.63 4.98
CA PRO A 64 -20.52 -4.42 6.35
C PRO A 64 -19.30 -4.38 7.28
N LYS A 65 -19.43 -3.69 8.43
CA LYS A 65 -18.28 -3.36 9.30
C LYS A 65 -17.62 -4.59 9.95
N ASP A 66 -18.37 -5.69 10.04
CA ASP A 66 -17.98 -7.01 10.53
C ASP A 66 -17.26 -7.88 9.47
N ALA A 67 -17.19 -7.42 8.23
CA ALA A 67 -16.43 -8.11 7.19
C ALA A 67 -14.92 -8.11 7.49
N PRO A 68 -14.16 -9.09 6.96
CA PRO A 68 -12.72 -9.16 7.11
C PRO A 68 -12.03 -7.86 6.66
N ILE A 69 -11.04 -7.39 7.43
CA ILE A 69 -10.28 -6.16 7.14
C ILE A 69 -9.71 -6.16 5.71
N VAL A 70 -9.26 -7.33 5.24
CA VAL A 70 -8.69 -7.58 3.91
C VAL A 70 -9.66 -7.25 2.78
N GLU A 71 -10.95 -7.55 2.98
CA GLU A 71 -11.99 -7.28 1.98
C GLU A 71 -12.47 -5.83 2.01
N ARG A 72 -12.27 -5.16 3.13
CA ARG A 72 -12.66 -3.76 3.32
C ARG A 72 -11.61 -2.78 2.82
N ILE A 73 -10.33 -3.16 2.78
CA ILE A 73 -9.26 -2.27 2.32
C ILE A 73 -8.99 -2.54 0.84
N VAL A 74 -9.32 -1.57 0.00
CA VAL A 74 -9.04 -1.60 -1.43
C VAL A 74 -7.76 -0.80 -1.69
N ILE A 75 -6.77 -1.45 -2.29
CA ILE A 75 -5.50 -0.81 -2.65
C ILE A 75 -5.61 -0.35 -4.09
N ASP A 76 -5.63 0.97 -4.29
CA ASP A 76 -5.71 1.59 -5.61
C ASP A 76 -4.34 1.66 -6.30
N GLY A 77 -3.26 1.65 -5.51
CA GLY A 77 -1.91 1.73 -6.04
C GLY A 77 -0.86 1.23 -5.05
N TYR A 78 0.18 0.62 -5.58
CA TYR A 78 1.40 0.31 -4.84
C TYR A 78 2.45 1.38 -5.11
N VAL A 79 3.36 1.57 -4.16
CA VAL A 79 4.56 2.36 -4.40
C VAL A 79 5.31 1.67 -5.54
N PRO A 80 5.59 2.35 -6.67
CA PRO A 80 6.38 1.75 -7.73
C PRO A 80 7.72 1.37 -7.13
N GLN A 81 8.03 0.06 -7.19
CA GLN A 81 9.35 -0.45 -6.88
C GLN A 81 10.28 0.19 -7.90
N VAL A 82 10.97 1.26 -7.51
CA VAL A 82 12.07 1.78 -8.33
C VAL A 82 13.15 0.71 -8.20
N PRO A 83 13.47 -0.05 -9.27
CA PRO A 83 14.49 -1.07 -9.19
C PRO A 83 15.76 -0.40 -8.69
N THR A 84 16.29 -0.91 -7.58
CA THR A 84 17.50 -0.34 -7.01
C THR A 84 18.66 -0.62 -7.96
N GLU A 85 19.75 0.15 -7.87
CA GLU A 85 20.96 -0.17 -8.65
C GLU A 85 21.44 -1.60 -8.37
N ALA A 86 21.23 -2.11 -7.16
CA ALA A 86 21.55 -3.50 -6.79
C ALA A 86 20.72 -4.53 -7.58
N ASP A 87 19.42 -4.29 -7.78
CA ASP A 87 18.56 -5.18 -8.57
C ASP A 87 19.00 -5.21 -10.04
N ARG A 88 19.38 -4.04 -10.58
CA ARG A 88 19.89 -3.91 -11.95
C ARG A 88 21.25 -4.59 -12.14
N ILE A 89 22.14 -4.49 -11.15
CA ILE A 89 23.44 -5.17 -11.18
C ILE A 89 23.23 -6.69 -11.17
N LYS A 90 22.32 -7.19 -10.33
CA LYS A 90 22.01 -8.62 -10.26
C LYS A 90 21.43 -9.17 -11.56
N GLU A 91 20.51 -8.45 -12.20
CA GLU A 91 20.01 -8.84 -13.53
C GLU A 91 21.13 -8.88 -14.59
N LEU A 92 22.07 -7.94 -14.55
CA LEU A 92 23.22 -7.92 -15.46
C LEU A 92 24.18 -9.08 -15.17
N GLU A 93 24.42 -9.42 -13.91
CA GLU A 93 25.22 -10.59 -13.51
C GLU A 93 24.58 -11.89 -14.00
N ASP A 94 23.27 -12.06 -13.81
CA ASP A 94 22.53 -13.24 -14.27
C ASP A 94 22.56 -13.36 -15.81
N GLN A 95 22.44 -12.24 -16.54
CA GLN A 95 22.58 -12.22 -18.00
C GLN A 95 23.99 -12.59 -18.47
N LEU A 96 25.03 -12.08 -17.80
CA LEU A 96 26.42 -12.42 -18.12
C LEU A 96 26.70 -13.91 -17.84
N LEU A 97 26.18 -14.45 -16.74
CA LEU A 97 26.33 -15.85 -16.37
C LEU A 97 25.63 -16.79 -17.38
N MET A 98 24.44 -16.42 -17.86
CA MET A 98 23.77 -17.17 -18.93
C MET A 98 24.56 -17.12 -20.25
N GLN A 99 25.04 -15.93 -20.65
CA GLN A 99 25.86 -15.80 -21.87
C GLN A 99 27.18 -16.57 -21.77
N GLU A 100 27.79 -16.61 -20.59
CA GLU A 100 29.00 -17.38 -20.35
C GLU A 100 28.72 -18.88 -20.42
N ASN A 101 27.63 -19.36 -19.81
CA ASN A 101 27.20 -20.77 -19.94
C ASN A 101 26.88 -21.17 -21.39
N GLU A 102 26.28 -20.27 -22.18
CA GLU A 102 26.01 -20.49 -23.60
C GLU A 102 27.30 -20.50 -24.44
N LYS A 103 28.29 -19.66 -24.11
CA LYS A 103 29.58 -19.60 -24.81
C LYS A 103 30.55 -20.70 -24.42
N VAL A 104 30.53 -21.14 -23.16
CA VAL A 104 31.39 -22.20 -22.63
C VAL A 104 30.81 -23.59 -22.94
N GLY A 105 29.53 -23.66 -23.37
CA GLY A 105 28.92 -24.88 -23.88
C GLY A 105 28.85 -25.95 -22.80
N GLY A 106 27.88 -25.81 -21.88
CA GLY A 106 27.41 -26.83 -20.94
C GLY A 106 28.42 -27.94 -20.62
N ILE A 107 29.28 -27.70 -19.63
CA ILE A 107 30.08 -28.79 -19.06
C ILE A 107 29.10 -29.69 -18.30
N LEU A 108 28.86 -30.88 -18.86
CA LEU A 108 28.23 -32.04 -18.22
C LEU A 108 28.85 -32.36 -16.86
#